data_AF-Q9NUW5-F1
#
_entry.id   AF-Q9NUW5-F1
#
_cell.length_a   1.000
_cell.length_b   1.000
_cell.length_c   1.000
_cell.angle_alpha   90.00
_cell.angle_beta   90.00
_cell.angle_gamma   90.00
#
_symmetry.space_group_name_H-M   'P 1'
#
loop_
_entity.id
_entity.type
_entity.pdbx_description
1 polymer ?
#
loop_
_entity_poly.entity_id
_entity_poly.type
_entity_poly.pdbx_seq_one_letter_code
_entity_poly.pdbx_strand_id
1 'polypeptide(L)'
;MDFGISLLFYGLYYGVLERDFAEMCADYMASTIGFYSESGMPTKHLSDSVCAVCGQQIFVDVSEEGIIENTYRLSCNHVFHEFCIRGWCIVGKKQTCPYCKEKVDLKRMFSNPWERPHVMYGQLLDWLRYLVAWQPVIIGVVQGINYILGLE
;
A
#
# COMPACT_ATOMS: atom_id res chain seq x y z
N MET A 1 7.61 -30.00 -17.27
CA MET A 1 7.20 -28.57 -17.32
C MET A 1 6.35 -28.18 -16.11
N ASP A 2 5.80 -29.15 -15.39
CA ASP A 2 4.82 -28.94 -14.31
C ASP A 2 5.41 -28.35 -13.03
N PHE A 3 6.67 -28.67 -12.71
CA PHE A 3 7.33 -28.15 -11.50
C PHE A 3 7.56 -26.63 -11.55
N GLY A 4 8.02 -26.10 -12.70
CA GLY A 4 8.23 -24.66 -12.88
C GLY A 4 6.92 -23.87 -12.85
N ILE A 5 5.88 -24.42 -13.47
CA ILE A 5 4.52 -23.83 -13.44
C ILE A 5 3.97 -23.84 -12.01
N SER A 6 4.15 -24.94 -11.27
CA SER A 6 3.72 -25.04 -9.87
C SER A 6 4.44 -24.01 -8.99
N LEU A 7 5.76 -23.89 -9.11
CA LEU A 7 6.54 -22.88 -8.39
C LEU A 7 6.08 -21.45 -8.71
N LEU A 8 5.77 -21.17 -9.97
CA LEU A 8 5.23 -19.87 -10.38
C LEU A 8 3.89 -19.58 -9.70
N PHE A 9 2.95 -20.54 -9.71
CA PHE A 9 1.66 -20.35 -9.05
C PHE A 9 1.78 -20.19 -7.53
N TYR A 10 2.65 -20.96 -6.88
CA TYR A 10 2.93 -20.77 -5.45
C TYR A 10 3.54 -19.39 -5.16
N GLY A 11 4.51 -18.96 -5.97
CA GLY A 11 5.12 -17.63 -5.83
C GLY A 11 4.10 -16.50 -6.00
N LEU A 12 3.20 -16.61 -6.98
CA LEU A 12 2.11 -15.64 -7.16
C LEU A 12 1.12 -15.66 -6.01
N TYR A 13 0.71 -16.84 -5.54
CA TYR A 13 -0.22 -17.01 -4.42
C TYR A 13 0.33 -16.37 -3.14
N TYR A 14 1.55 -16.74 -2.74
CA TYR A 14 2.17 -16.18 -1.55
C TYR A 14 2.50 -14.69 -1.70
N GLY A 15 2.88 -14.22 -2.89
CA GLY A 15 3.09 -12.80 -3.15
C GLY A 15 1.82 -11.95 -2.98
N VAL A 16 0.67 -12.44 -3.47
CA VAL A 16 -0.63 -11.77 -3.25
C VAL A 16 -1.01 -11.79 -1.77
N LEU A 17 -0.87 -12.95 -1.11
CA LEU A 17 -1.18 -13.10 0.31
C LEU A 17 -0.32 -12.18 1.19
N GLU A 18 0.98 -12.15 0.95
CA GLU A 18 1.93 -11.30 1.69
C GLU A 18 1.57 -9.81 1.53
N ARG A 19 1.20 -9.38 0.31
CA ARG A 19 0.80 -7.99 0.04
C ARG A 19 -0.46 -7.59 0.81
N ASP A 20 -1.47 -8.45 0.86
CA ASP A 20 -2.72 -8.18 1.59
C ASP A 20 -2.49 -8.22 3.11
N PHE A 21 -1.63 -9.12 3.59
CA PHE A 21 -1.22 -9.15 4.99
C PHE A 21 -0.46 -7.89 5.40
N ALA A 22 0.46 -7.41 4.56
CA ALA A 22 1.22 -6.19 4.82
C ALA A 22 0.33 -4.94 4.88
N GLU A 23 -0.69 -4.86 4.02
CA GLU A 23 -1.70 -3.80 4.07
C GLU A 23 -2.47 -3.82 5.40
N MET A 24 -2.94 -5.00 5.83
CA MET A 24 -3.64 -5.16 7.11
C MET A 24 -2.76 -4.81 8.32
N CYS A 25 -1.47 -5.20 8.29
CA CYS A 25 -0.51 -4.82 9.33
C CYS A 25 -0.31 -3.30 9.39
N ALA A 26 -0.21 -2.63 8.23
CA ALA A 26 -0.07 -1.18 8.18
C ALA A 26 -1.29 -0.46 8.79
N ASP A 27 -2.51 -0.94 8.49
CA ASP A 27 -3.74 -0.40 9.06
C ASP A 27 -3.84 -0.65 10.58
N TYR A 28 -3.43 -1.82 11.05
CA TYR A 28 -3.36 -2.13 12.48
C TYR A 28 -2.34 -1.25 13.22
N MET A 29 -1.15 -1.04 12.65
CA MET A 29 -0.15 -0.15 13.22
C MET A 29 -0.66 1.29 13.32
N ALA A 30 -1.25 1.82 12.24
CA ALA A 30 -1.73 3.19 12.19
C ALA A 30 -2.90 3.43 13.17
N SER A 31 -3.81 2.47 13.29
CA SER A 31 -4.92 2.54 14.26
C SER A 31 -4.45 2.42 15.72
N THR A 32 -3.42 1.61 16.00
CA THR A 32 -2.84 1.46 17.34
C THR A 32 -2.19 2.77 17.84
N ILE A 33 -1.54 3.51 16.94
CA ILE A 33 -0.91 4.79 17.30
C ILE A 33 -1.97 5.86 17.62
N GLY A 34 -3.09 5.87 16.88
CA GLY A 34 -4.27 6.71 17.17
C GLY A 34 -4.29 8.09 16.51
N PHE A 35 -3.29 8.42 15.67
CA PHE A 35 -3.32 9.64 14.86
C PHE A 35 -4.09 9.45 13.53
N TYR A 36 -4.23 8.20 13.07
CA TYR A 36 -5.02 7.84 11.89
C TYR A 36 -6.38 7.27 12.29
N SER A 37 -7.43 7.64 11.56
CA SER A 37 -8.78 7.10 11.72
C SER A 37 -9.49 7.02 10.37
N GLU A 38 -10.03 5.85 10.04
CA GLU A 38 -10.82 5.66 8.82
C GLU A 38 -12.08 6.53 8.82
N SER A 39 -12.74 6.70 9.97
CA SER A 39 -13.96 7.49 10.16
C SER A 39 -13.72 9.01 10.27
N GLY A 40 -12.45 9.45 10.30
CA GLY A 40 -12.07 10.84 10.08
C GLY A 40 -11.82 11.68 11.32
N MET A 41 -12.25 11.24 12.50
CA MET A 41 -11.85 11.88 13.76
C MET A 41 -10.66 11.15 14.38
N PRO A 42 -9.44 11.73 14.39
CA PRO A 42 -8.30 11.15 15.07
C PRO A 42 -8.52 11.18 16.59
N THR A 43 -8.04 10.16 17.31
CA THR A 43 -8.20 10.09 18.77
C THR A 43 -7.17 10.93 19.51
N LYS A 44 -6.09 11.34 18.83
CA LYS A 44 -5.01 12.16 19.37
C LYS A 44 -4.75 13.39 18.52
N HIS A 45 -4.39 14.49 19.18
CA HIS A 45 -3.92 15.70 18.52
C HIS A 45 -2.46 15.51 18.07
N LEU A 46 -2.18 15.80 16.80
CA LEU A 46 -0.83 15.68 16.24
C LEU A 46 -0.02 16.94 16.58
N SER A 47 1.17 16.78 17.13
CA SER A 47 2.16 17.85 17.27
C SER A 47 3.10 17.86 16.08
N ASP A 48 3.53 19.03 15.61
CA ASP A 48 4.38 19.19 14.41
C ASP A 48 5.74 18.47 14.50
N SER A 49 6.19 18.13 15.71
CA SER A 49 7.46 17.42 15.96
C SER A 49 7.33 15.90 16.08
N VAL A 50 6.15 15.32 15.81
CA VAL A 50 5.91 13.86 15.92
C VAL A 50 5.39 13.30 14.60
N CYS A 51 5.97 12.18 14.17
CA CYS A 51 5.53 11.48 12.97
C CYS A 51 4.23 10.71 13.27
N ALA A 52 3.14 11.00 12.56
CA ALA A 52 1.85 10.36 12.81
C ALA A 52 1.82 8.85 12.46
N VAL A 53 2.80 8.36 11.69
CA VAL A 53 2.88 6.97 11.21
C VAL A 53 3.60 6.04 12.19
N CYS A 54 4.62 6.53 12.90
CA CYS A 54 5.38 5.73 13.88
C CYS A 54 5.20 6.22 15.33
N GLY A 55 4.68 7.43 15.54
CA GLY A 55 4.49 8.05 16.85
C GLY A 55 5.77 8.58 17.50
N GLN A 56 6.92 8.54 16.80
CA GLN A 56 8.21 9.01 17.30
C GLN A 56 8.46 10.48 16.94
N GLN A 57 9.33 11.14 17.72
CA GLN A 57 9.76 12.51 17.44
C GLN A 57 10.62 12.62 16.18
N ILE A 58 10.42 13.70 15.44
CA ILE A 58 11.16 14.08 14.24
C ILE A 58 12.31 14.98 14.68
N PHE A 59 13.54 14.46 14.63
CA PHE A 59 14.74 15.17 15.11
C PHE A 59 15.46 15.98 14.02
N VAL A 60 15.19 15.68 12.75
CA VAL A 60 15.88 16.26 11.59
C VAL A 60 14.92 17.19 10.85
N ASP A 61 15.34 18.42 10.58
CA ASP A 61 14.53 19.36 9.80
C ASP A 61 14.60 19.01 8.30
N VAL A 62 13.61 19.45 7.53
CA VAL A 62 13.42 19.14 6.09
C VAL A 62 14.62 19.55 5.22
N SER A 63 15.47 20.46 5.72
CA SER A 63 16.64 20.98 5.03
C SER A 63 17.97 20.29 5.36
N GLU A 64 17.99 19.36 6.33
CA GLU A 64 19.21 18.68 6.77
C GLU A 64 19.18 17.20 6.39
N GLU A 65 20.31 16.67 5.92
CA GLU A 65 20.46 15.23 5.73
C GLU A 65 20.55 14.55 7.10
N GLY A 66 19.57 13.69 7.38
CA GLY A 66 19.51 12.97 8.64
C GLY A 66 20.56 11.88 8.71
N ILE A 67 21.19 11.72 9.87
CA ILE A 67 22.17 10.63 10.09
C ILE A 67 21.48 9.24 10.04
N ILE A 68 20.20 9.18 10.43
CA ILE A 68 19.42 7.93 10.53
C ILE A 68 18.34 7.88 9.44
N GLU A 69 17.50 8.90 9.35
CA GLU A 69 16.47 9.02 8.32
C GLU A 69 16.17 10.49 8.01
N ASN A 70 15.88 10.80 6.74
CA ASN A 70 15.48 12.15 6.34
C ASN A 70 14.02 12.40 6.67
N THR A 71 13.67 13.68 6.67
CA THR A 71 12.31 14.17 6.91
C THR A 71 11.69 14.64 5.60
N TYR A 72 10.43 14.26 5.36
CA TYR A 72 9.68 14.64 4.17
C TYR A 72 8.44 15.46 4.52
N ARG A 73 8.30 16.62 3.88
CA ARG A 73 7.12 17.50 4.03
C ARG A 73 6.17 17.31 2.85
N LEU A 74 4.92 16.98 3.16
CA LEU A 74 3.83 16.84 2.18
C LEU A 74 3.30 18.22 1.71
N SER A 75 2.49 18.23 0.65
CA SER A 75 1.77 19.42 0.15
C SER A 75 0.86 20.04 1.22
N CYS A 76 0.23 19.19 2.04
CA CYS A 76 -0.61 19.56 3.16
C CYS A 76 0.16 20.14 4.37
N ASN A 77 1.47 20.38 4.24
CA ASN A 77 2.39 20.86 5.26
C ASN A 77 2.69 19.91 6.42
N HIS A 78 2.05 18.73 6.52
CA HIS A 78 2.43 17.73 7.50
C HIS A 78 3.81 17.11 7.19
N VAL A 79 4.55 16.86 8.26
CA VAL A 79 5.94 16.41 8.23
C VAL A 79 6.01 14.98 8.77
N PHE A 80 6.75 14.11 8.07
CA PHE A 80 6.91 12.70 8.41
C PHE A 80 8.35 12.25 8.16
N HIS A 81 8.75 11.15 8.76
CA HIS A 81 9.97 10.47 8.32
C HIS A 81 9.79 9.93 6.90
N GLU A 82 10.83 10.05 6.08
CA GLU A 82 10.84 9.65 4.68
C GLU A 82 10.42 8.18 4.51
N PHE A 83 10.98 7.27 5.32
CA PHE A 83 10.65 5.85 5.26
C PHE A 83 9.24 5.54 5.71
N CYS A 84 8.74 6.26 6.72
CA CYS A 84 7.39 6.09 7.23
C CYS A 84 6.34 6.45 6.18
N ILE A 85 6.49 7.61 5.53
CA ILE A 85 5.53 8.04 4.50
C ILE A 85 5.64 7.20 3.22
N ARG A 86 6.85 6.74 2.86
CA ARG A 86 7.04 5.78 1.77
C ARG A 86 6.37 4.44 2.07
N GLY A 87 6.54 3.90 3.28
CA GLY A 87 5.89 2.68 3.74
C GLY A 87 4.36 2.79 3.70
N TRP A 88 3.81 3.92 4.15
CA TRP A 88 2.38 4.21 4.07
C TRP A 88 1.83 4.16 2.64
N CYS A 89 2.52 4.82 1.70
CA CYS A 89 2.08 4.90 0.30
C CYS A 89 2.28 3.59 -0.48
N ILE A 90 3.34 2.81 -0.20
CA ILE A 90 3.68 1.59 -0.95
C ILE A 90 3.06 0.35 -0.30
N VAL A 91 3.32 0.15 0.99
CA VAL A 91 2.95 -1.06 1.73
C VAL A 91 1.50 -0.98 2.18
N GLY A 92 1.09 0.16 2.73
CA GLY A 92 -0.31 0.38 3.16
C GLY A 92 -1.28 0.68 2.02
N LYS A 93 -0.80 0.83 0.77
CA LYS A 93 -1.57 1.22 -0.42
C LYS A 93 -2.39 2.52 -0.25
N LYS A 94 -2.06 3.38 0.72
CA LYS A 94 -2.80 4.63 0.98
C LYS A 94 -2.09 5.82 0.33
N GLN A 95 -2.73 6.45 -0.65
CA GLN A 95 -2.19 7.63 -1.34
C GLN A 95 -2.66 8.96 -0.74
N THR A 96 -2.84 8.99 0.58
CA THR A 96 -3.38 10.13 1.32
C THR A 96 -2.56 10.38 2.58
N CYS A 97 -2.54 11.63 3.03
CA CYS A 97 -1.90 11.99 4.29
C CYS A 97 -2.55 11.22 5.45
N PRO A 98 -1.77 10.56 6.33
CA PRO A 98 -2.29 9.83 7.49
C PRO A 98 -3.16 10.69 8.42
N TYR A 99 -2.96 12.01 8.45
CA TYR A 99 -3.70 12.90 9.35
C TYR A 99 -4.85 13.63 8.66
N CYS A 100 -4.57 14.48 7.67
CA CYS A 100 -5.59 15.29 7.00
C CYS A 100 -6.29 14.63 5.82
N LYS A 101 -5.85 13.42 5.41
CA LYS A 101 -6.37 12.68 4.25
C LYS A 101 -6.25 13.40 2.90
N GLU A 102 -5.48 14.47 2.83
CA GLU A 102 -5.15 15.12 1.56
C GLU A 102 -4.32 14.18 0.68
N LYS A 103 -4.57 14.19 -0.63
CA LYS A 103 -3.85 13.32 -1.57
C LYS A 103 -2.37 13.68 -1.62
N VAL A 104 -1.51 12.66 -1.64
CA VAL A 104 -0.06 12.83 -1.68
C VAL A 104 0.47 12.84 -3.12
N ASP A 105 1.38 13.77 -3.43
CA ASP A 105 2.05 13.87 -4.72
C ASP A 105 3.21 12.88 -4.86
N LEU A 106 2.88 11.64 -5.26
CA LEU A 106 3.84 10.54 -5.41
C LEU A 106 5.00 10.83 -6.38
N LYS A 107 4.75 11.66 -7.40
CA LYS A 107 5.77 11.99 -8.42
C LYS A 107 6.96 12.75 -7.83
N ARG A 108 6.72 13.53 -6.76
CA ARG A 108 7.77 14.29 -6.07
C ARG A 108 8.52 13.43 -5.04
N MET A 109 7.86 12.40 -4.49
CA MET A 109 8.45 11.47 -3.54
C MET A 109 9.40 10.47 -4.21
N PHE A 110 9.02 9.94 -5.37
CA PHE A 110 9.79 8.94 -6.11
C PHE A 110 10.55 9.61 -7.27
N SER A 111 11.54 10.43 -6.94
CA SER A 111 12.40 11.08 -7.93
C SER A 111 13.28 10.08 -8.68
N ASN A 112 13.62 8.94 -8.05
CA ASN A 112 14.51 7.94 -8.62
C ASN A 112 13.75 6.89 -9.45
N PRO A 113 14.03 6.74 -10.76
CA PRO A 113 13.38 5.75 -11.62
C PRO A 113 13.52 4.29 -11.13
N TRP A 114 14.60 3.98 -10.40
CA TRP A 114 14.89 2.65 -9.87
C TRP A 114 13.97 2.20 -8.73
N GLU A 115 13.16 3.10 -8.14
CA GLU A 115 12.17 2.78 -7.11
C GLU A 115 10.80 2.41 -7.69
N ARG A 116 10.58 2.70 -8.99
CA ARG A 116 9.33 2.37 -9.70
C ARG A 116 9.02 0.87 -9.84
N PRO A 117 10.01 -0.04 -9.97
CA PRO A 117 9.73 -1.48 -10.10
C PRO A 117 8.91 -2.04 -8.93
N HIS A 118 9.15 -1.58 -7.70
CA HIS A 118 8.39 -2.04 -6.52
C HIS A 118 6.91 -1.64 -6.60
N VAL A 119 6.63 -0.43 -7.09
CA VAL A 119 5.26 0.05 -7.29
C VAL A 119 4.57 -0.73 -8.43
N MET A 120 5.27 -0.99 -9.53
CA MET A 120 4.72 -1.76 -10.66
C MET A 120 4.46 -3.22 -10.29
N TYR A 121 5.36 -3.83 -9.51
CA TYR A 121 5.17 -5.19 -9.00
C TYR A 121 3.92 -5.28 -8.11
N GLY A 122 3.69 -4.28 -7.26
CA GLY A 122 2.47 -4.20 -6.46
C GLY A 122 1.19 -4.15 -7.32
N GLN A 123 1.17 -3.32 -8.36
CA GLN A 123 0.04 -3.22 -9.28
C GLN A 123 -0.21 -4.52 -10.05
N LEU A 124 0.87 -5.21 -10.45
CA LEU A 124 0.77 -6.51 -11.10
C LEU A 124 0.12 -7.57 -10.19
N LEU A 125 0.52 -7.63 -8.92
CA LEU A 125 -0.07 -8.54 -7.94
C LEU A 125 -1.56 -8.24 -7.71
N ASP A 126 -1.95 -6.97 -7.61
CA ASP A 126 -3.35 -6.58 -7.46
C ASP A 126 -4.19 -6.99 -8.69
N TRP A 127 -3.63 -6.87 -9.90
CA TRP A 127 -4.28 -7.31 -11.13
C TRP A 127 -4.42 -8.83 -11.20
N LEU A 128 -3.39 -9.58 -10.80
CA LEU A 128 -3.43 -11.03 -10.72
C LEU A 128 -4.47 -11.51 -9.70
N ARG A 129 -4.55 -10.86 -8.53
CA ARG A 129 -5.59 -11.13 -7.52
C ARG A 129 -6.99 -10.97 -8.12
N TYR A 130 -7.22 -9.90 -8.86
CA TYR A 130 -8.50 -9.68 -9.55
C TYR A 130 -8.77 -10.80 -10.57
N LEU A 131 -7.80 -11.16 -11.40
CA LEU A 131 -7.96 -12.23 -12.39
C LEU A 131 -8.31 -13.57 -11.73
N VAL A 132 -7.62 -13.94 -10.64
CA VAL A 132 -7.89 -15.18 -9.89
C VAL A 132 -9.26 -15.15 -9.22
N ALA A 133 -9.66 -14.04 -8.61
CA ALA A 133 -10.97 -13.90 -7.98
C ALA A 133 -12.13 -13.95 -9.00
N TRP A 134 -11.91 -13.47 -10.23
CA TRP A 134 -12.91 -13.49 -11.31
C TRP A 134 -12.98 -14.82 -12.06
N GLN A 135 -11.98 -15.69 -11.93
CA GLN A 135 -11.95 -16.98 -12.64
C GLN A 135 -13.19 -17.86 -12.38
N PRO A 136 -13.65 -18.07 -11.12
CA PRO A 136 -14.87 -18.83 -10.85
C PRO A 136 -16.12 -18.21 -11.46
N VAL A 137 -16.21 -16.88 -11.47
CA VAL A 137 -17.33 -16.15 -12.09
C VAL A 137 -17.34 -16.36 -13.60
N ILE A 138 -16.18 -16.24 -14.25
CA ILE A 138 -16.02 -16.46 -15.69
C ILE A 138 -16.39 -17.89 -16.06
N ILE A 139 -15.90 -18.89 -15.33
CA ILE A 139 -16.22 -20.31 -15.56
C ILE A 139 -17.72 -20.56 -15.38
N GLY A 140 -18.32 -20.04 -14.30
CA GLY A 140 -19.75 -20.18 -14.05
C GLY A 140 -20.62 -19.53 -15.13
N VAL A 141 -20.23 -18.35 -15.61
CA VAL A 141 -20.93 -17.67 -16.72
C VAL A 141 -20.81 -18.47 -18.02
N VAL A 142 -19.61 -18.95 -18.37
CA VAL A 142 -19.40 -19.74 -19.59
C VAL A 142 -20.19 -21.06 -19.53
N GLN A 143 -20.17 -21.76 -18.39
CA GLN A 143 -20.97 -22.97 -18.17
C GLN A 143 -22.47 -22.68 -18.26
N GLY A 144 -22.93 -21.58 -17.65
CA GLY A 144 -24.33 -21.16 -17.74
C GLY A 144 -24.77 -20.84 -19.18
N ILE A 145 -23.93 -20.17 -19.97
CA ILE A 145 -24.19 -19.89 -21.39
C ILE A 145 -24.25 -21.19 -22.20
N ASN A 146 -23.29 -22.10 -22.01
CA ASN A 146 -23.28 -23.40 -22.70
C ASN A 146 -24.53 -24.22 -22.37
N TYR A 147 -24.95 -24.22 -21.10
CA TYR A 147 -26.17 -24.90 -20.66
C TYR A 147 -27.43 -24.29 -21.32
N ILE A 148 -27.55 -22.96 -21.35
CA ILE A 148 -28.71 -22.26 -21.97
C ILE A 148 -28.77 -22.49 -23.48
N LEU A 149 -27.62 -22.49 -24.15
CA LEU A 149 -27.54 -22.72 -25.59
C LEU A 149 -27.63 -24.21 -25.97
N GLY A 150 -27.69 -25.12 -24.99
CA GLY A 150 -27.74 -26.57 -25.23
C GLY A 150 -26.46 -27.11 -25.91
N LEU A 151 -25.32 -26.45 -25.67
CA LEU A 151 -24.00 -26.81 -26.20
C LEU A 151 -23.21 -27.75 -25.27
N GLU A 152 -23.92 -28.44 -24.36
CA GLU A 152 -23.36 -29.51 -23.52
C GLU A 152 -23.49 -30.88 -24.22
#